data_AF-A0A2H0UAX2-F1
#
_entry.id   AF-A0A2H0UAX2-F1
#
_cell.length_a   1.000
_cell.length_b   1.000
_cell.length_c   1.000
_cell.angle_alpha   90.00
_cell.angle_beta   90.00
_cell.angle_gamma   90.00
#
_symmetry.space_group_name_H-M   'P 1'
#
loop_
_entity.id
_entity.type
_entity.pdbx_description
1 polymer ?
#
loop_
_entity_poly.entity_id
_entity_poly.type
_entity_poly.pdbx_seq_one_letter_code
_entity_poly.pdbx_strand_id
1 'polypeptide(L)'
;MVEKMPKHPERSTDAYTGEIRKIELLTAEEERELGRRIVEHDDNEARKELVRRHLRFAKAYAKREFNRLAPSRRHGISDDDFTQLANVGLMEAAERFDYRKARFATYAKWWMRSSMTHALEKTRLIQAPANIRDVIIHINRASHGFVNRHNRLPTAQELAAATGYSEGRIETALQVLRTKIAHFDQPMPGREEESESLGDTIADNSLTAEQLLMARDEMQKARLHIQDIMRRLEKYATLAQVSAFKAVYGPDGYGDRKSIVEVAATLGMSKQNVQQTLKAAWTHLRYRGPIGWGQDPLTKERERVEMLESLLEGESK
;
A
#
# COMPACT_ATOMS: atom_id res chain seq x y z
N MET A 1 -10.95 -9.82 -42.90
CA MET A 1 -11.17 -11.16 -42.32
C MET A 1 -10.24 -11.29 -41.12
N VAL A 2 -10.74 -11.01 -39.91
CA VAL A 2 -9.95 -11.13 -38.69
C VAL A 2 -9.94 -12.61 -38.32
N GLU A 3 -8.77 -13.23 -38.49
CA GLU A 3 -8.49 -14.60 -38.12
C GLU A 3 -8.69 -14.76 -36.60
N LYS A 4 -9.78 -15.43 -36.21
CA LYS A 4 -10.08 -15.71 -34.81
C LYS A 4 -8.98 -16.61 -34.25
N MET A 5 -8.19 -16.06 -33.33
CA MET A 5 -7.23 -16.83 -32.53
C MET A 5 -7.91 -18.07 -31.92
N PRO A 6 -7.23 -19.23 -31.90
CA PRO A 6 -7.80 -20.45 -31.35
C PRO A 6 -8.02 -20.30 -29.84
N LYS A 7 -9.28 -20.43 -29.41
CA LYS A 7 -9.62 -20.58 -27.98
C LYS A 7 -9.03 -21.90 -27.46
N HIS A 8 -8.10 -21.83 -26.51
CA HIS A 8 -7.83 -22.92 -25.58
C HIS A 8 -7.48 -22.34 -24.19
N PRO A 9 -7.95 -22.95 -23.07
CA PRO A 9 -8.10 -24.40 -22.88
C PRO A 9 -9.42 -24.84 -22.20
N GLU A 10 -10.42 -25.28 -22.96
CA GLU A 10 -11.57 -26.04 -22.41
C GLU A 10 -11.27 -27.55 -22.25
N ARG A 11 -10.04 -28.03 -22.55
CA ARG A 11 -9.74 -29.48 -22.66
C ARG A 11 -9.19 -30.18 -21.40
N SER A 12 -8.76 -29.45 -20.36
CA SER A 12 -8.11 -30.08 -19.18
C SER A 12 -9.10 -30.46 -18.07
N THR A 13 -10.14 -29.66 -17.88
CA THR A 13 -11.08 -29.76 -16.74
C THR A 13 -12.07 -30.92 -16.90
N ASP A 14 -12.55 -31.13 -18.13
CA ASP A 14 -13.40 -32.27 -18.48
C ASP A 14 -12.66 -33.60 -18.38
N ALA A 15 -11.36 -33.62 -18.72
CA ALA A 15 -10.52 -34.80 -18.59
C ALA A 15 -10.37 -35.23 -17.13
N TYR A 16 -9.96 -34.32 -16.23
CA TYR A 16 -9.87 -34.61 -14.80
C TYR A 16 -11.20 -35.08 -14.22
N THR A 17 -12.30 -34.40 -14.57
CA THR A 17 -13.65 -34.76 -14.10
C THR A 17 -14.10 -36.13 -14.61
N GLY A 18 -13.78 -36.44 -15.86
CA GLY A 18 -14.05 -37.73 -16.47
C GLY A 18 -13.26 -38.86 -15.80
N GLU A 19 -11.99 -38.62 -15.50
CA GLU A 19 -11.13 -39.60 -14.82
C GLU A 19 -11.61 -39.89 -13.41
N ILE A 20 -11.86 -38.86 -12.59
CA ILE A 20 -12.29 -39.09 -11.20
C ILE A 20 -13.66 -39.76 -11.12
N ARG A 21 -14.54 -39.59 -12.12
CA ARG A 21 -15.85 -40.26 -12.17
C ARG A 21 -15.75 -41.76 -12.36
N LYS A 22 -14.70 -42.25 -13.05
CA LYS A 22 -14.44 -43.68 -13.26
C LYS A 22 -13.93 -44.36 -11.99
N ILE A 23 -13.46 -43.59 -11.02
CA ILE A 23 -12.98 -44.12 -9.74
C ILE A 23 -14.20 -44.53 -8.91
N GLU A 24 -14.23 -45.82 -8.56
CA GLU A 24 -15.25 -46.37 -7.66
C GLU A 24 -15.10 -45.79 -6.25
N LEU A 25 -16.17 -45.83 -5.47
CA LEU A 25 -16.15 -45.32 -4.09
C LEU A 25 -15.71 -46.41 -3.12
N LEU A 26 -15.09 -46.03 -2.01
CA LEU A 26 -14.75 -46.97 -0.94
C LEU A 26 -16.00 -47.32 -0.13
N THR A 27 -16.12 -48.58 0.24
CA THR A 27 -17.03 -49.03 1.30
C THR A 27 -16.48 -48.66 2.68
N ALA A 28 -17.30 -48.86 3.71
CA ALA A 28 -16.88 -48.57 5.07
C ALA A 28 -15.71 -49.46 5.53
N GLU A 29 -15.71 -50.71 5.09
CA GLU A 29 -14.72 -51.74 5.42
C GLU A 29 -13.40 -51.50 4.68
N GLU A 30 -13.46 -51.22 3.38
CA GLU A 30 -12.27 -50.90 2.57
C GLU A 30 -11.53 -49.66 3.10
N GLU A 31 -12.27 -48.61 3.50
CA GLU A 31 -11.64 -47.42 4.11
C GLU A 31 -10.91 -47.77 5.41
N ARG A 32 -11.48 -48.66 6.24
CA ARG A 32 -10.80 -49.12 7.47
C ARG A 32 -9.57 -49.94 7.14
N GLU A 33 -9.63 -50.79 6.13
CA GLU A 33 -8.50 -51.63 5.74
C GLU A 33 -7.33 -50.79 5.22
N LEU A 34 -7.61 -49.82 4.32
CA LEU A 34 -6.60 -48.87 3.86
C LEU A 34 -6.05 -48.05 5.03
N GLY A 35 -6.92 -47.57 5.91
CA GLY A 35 -6.52 -46.83 7.11
C GLY A 35 -5.64 -47.65 8.07
N ARG A 36 -5.94 -48.94 8.24
CA ARG A 36 -5.13 -49.88 9.03
C ARG A 36 -3.73 -50.01 8.44
N ARG A 37 -3.62 -50.27 7.13
CA ARG A 37 -2.34 -50.37 6.42
C ARG A 37 -1.50 -49.10 6.53
N ILE A 38 -2.14 -47.93 6.44
CA ILE A 38 -1.46 -46.63 6.60
C ILE A 38 -0.89 -46.48 8.01
N VAL A 39 -1.66 -46.80 9.06
CA VAL A 39 -1.22 -46.58 10.44
C VAL A 39 -0.24 -47.66 10.93
N GLU A 40 -0.44 -48.92 10.54
CA GLU A 40 0.34 -50.06 11.06
C GLU A 40 1.59 -50.35 10.23
N HIS A 41 1.59 -50.03 8.94
CA HIS A 41 2.66 -50.37 8.01
C HIS A 41 3.26 -49.18 7.27
N ASP A 42 2.81 -47.95 7.56
CA ASP A 42 3.19 -46.73 6.84
C ASP A 42 3.09 -46.87 5.32
N ASP A 43 2.04 -47.57 4.87
CA ASP A 43 1.87 -47.98 3.48
C ASP A 43 1.50 -46.78 2.57
N ASN A 44 2.49 -46.35 1.77
CA ASN A 44 2.34 -45.27 0.81
C ASN A 44 1.33 -45.56 -0.31
N GLU A 45 1.20 -46.81 -0.75
CA GLU A 45 0.24 -47.16 -1.81
C GLU A 45 -1.19 -47.15 -1.26
N ALA A 46 -1.39 -47.63 -0.02
CA ALA A 46 -2.67 -47.49 0.67
C ALA A 46 -3.06 -46.02 0.85
N ARG A 47 -2.09 -45.13 1.15
CA ARG A 47 -2.32 -43.68 1.25
C ARG A 47 -2.74 -43.06 -0.09
N LYS A 48 -2.03 -43.39 -1.18
CA LYS A 48 -2.38 -42.92 -2.53
C LYS A 48 -3.78 -43.39 -2.94
N GLU A 49 -4.11 -44.66 -2.67
CA GLU A 49 -5.42 -45.20 -3.01
C GLU A 49 -6.52 -44.53 -2.18
N LEU A 50 -6.31 -44.32 -0.88
CA LEU A 50 -7.25 -43.60 -0.02
C LEU A 50 -7.54 -42.20 -0.56
N VAL A 51 -6.52 -41.45 -0.97
CA VAL A 51 -6.68 -40.13 -1.61
C VAL A 51 -7.42 -40.25 -2.94
N ARG A 52 -6.98 -41.15 -3.83
CA ARG A 52 -7.54 -41.36 -5.17
C ARG A 52 -9.05 -41.62 -5.12
N ARG A 53 -9.49 -42.49 -4.20
CA ARG A 53 -10.91 -42.83 -3.99
C ARG A 53 -11.76 -41.68 -3.42
N HIS A 54 -11.12 -40.64 -2.87
CA HIS A 54 -11.78 -39.47 -2.31
C HIS A 54 -11.70 -38.20 -3.18
N LEU A 55 -11.10 -38.26 -4.37
CA LEU A 55 -10.99 -37.10 -5.28
C LEU A 55 -12.37 -36.55 -5.72
N ARG A 56 -13.35 -37.43 -5.92
CA ARG A 56 -14.75 -37.03 -6.22
C ARG A 56 -15.36 -36.22 -5.09
N PHE A 57 -15.08 -36.62 -3.85
CA PHE A 57 -15.54 -35.94 -2.65
C PHE A 57 -14.86 -34.57 -2.49
N ALA A 58 -13.54 -34.49 -2.69
CA ALA A 58 -12.81 -33.23 -2.64
C ALA A 58 -13.32 -32.23 -3.67
N LYS A 59 -13.54 -32.65 -4.93
CA LYS A 59 -14.12 -31.77 -5.96
C LYS A 59 -15.51 -31.26 -5.57
N ALA A 60 -16.39 -32.14 -5.10
CA ALA A 60 -17.75 -31.74 -4.70
C ALA A 60 -17.73 -30.77 -3.51
N TYR A 61 -16.82 -31.00 -2.54
CA TYR A 61 -16.64 -30.12 -1.40
C TYR A 61 -16.09 -28.76 -1.82
N ALA A 62 -15.04 -28.72 -2.64
CA ALA A 62 -14.44 -27.51 -3.19
C ALA A 62 -15.48 -26.68 -3.95
N LYS A 63 -16.22 -27.29 -4.88
CA LYS A 63 -17.26 -26.60 -5.67
C LYS A 63 -18.32 -25.94 -4.78
N ARG A 64 -18.76 -26.64 -3.74
CA ARG A 64 -19.76 -26.13 -2.80
C ARG A 64 -19.22 -24.95 -2.00
N GLU A 65 -18.00 -25.05 -1.48
CA GLU A 65 -17.39 -23.94 -0.73
C GLU A 65 -17.08 -22.75 -1.64
N PHE A 66 -16.62 -22.97 -2.88
CA PHE A 66 -16.39 -21.93 -3.90
C PHE A 66 -17.66 -21.14 -4.23
N ASN A 67 -18.78 -21.84 -4.42
CA ASN A 67 -20.08 -21.22 -4.71
C ASN A 67 -20.63 -20.44 -3.51
N ARG A 68 -20.27 -20.81 -2.27
CA ARG A 68 -20.67 -20.10 -1.04
C ARG A 68 -19.88 -18.80 -0.83
N LEU A 69 -18.68 -18.69 -1.40
CA LEU A 69 -17.86 -17.48 -1.27
C LEU A 69 -18.49 -16.33 -2.06
N ALA A 70 -18.45 -15.13 -1.48
CA ALA A 70 -18.83 -13.91 -2.18
C ALA A 70 -17.89 -13.68 -3.40
N PRO A 71 -18.37 -13.07 -4.51
CA PRO A 71 -17.55 -12.81 -5.69
C PRO A 71 -16.22 -12.08 -5.37
N SER A 72 -16.25 -11.14 -4.43
CA SER A 72 -15.07 -10.40 -3.97
C SER A 72 -14.04 -11.25 -3.24
N ARG A 73 -14.43 -12.39 -2.65
CA ARG A 73 -13.52 -13.28 -1.92
C ARG A 73 -12.85 -14.33 -2.80
N ARG A 74 -13.47 -14.69 -3.92
CA ARG A 74 -12.92 -15.65 -4.89
C ARG A 74 -12.25 -14.97 -6.09
N HIS A 75 -12.20 -13.65 -6.12
CA HIS A 75 -11.52 -12.91 -7.18
C HIS A 75 -10.03 -13.31 -7.23
N GLY A 76 -9.55 -13.69 -8.40
CA GLY A 76 -8.18 -14.18 -8.61
C GLY A 76 -7.96 -15.68 -8.37
N ILE A 77 -9.00 -16.47 -8.07
CA ILE A 77 -8.89 -17.95 -7.99
C ILE A 77 -10.00 -18.60 -8.83
N SER A 78 -9.63 -19.52 -9.72
CA SER A 78 -10.60 -20.31 -10.48
C SER A 78 -11.19 -21.46 -9.65
N ASP A 79 -12.33 -22.02 -10.07
CA ASP A 79 -12.92 -23.20 -9.44
C ASP A 79 -12.00 -24.43 -9.53
N ASP A 80 -11.20 -24.51 -10.60
CA ASP A 80 -10.23 -25.58 -10.80
C ASP A 80 -9.05 -25.44 -9.83
N ASP A 81 -8.50 -24.24 -9.68
CA ASP A 81 -7.47 -23.96 -8.68
C ASP A 81 -7.98 -24.28 -7.27
N PHE A 82 -9.24 -23.92 -6.98
CA PHE A 82 -9.88 -24.24 -5.71
C PHE A 82 -10.01 -25.75 -5.48
N THR A 83 -10.28 -26.52 -6.54
CA THR A 83 -10.28 -27.99 -6.50
C THR A 83 -8.88 -28.55 -6.26
N GLN A 84 -7.84 -27.98 -6.89
CA GLN A 84 -6.45 -28.41 -6.64
C GLN A 84 -6.01 -28.15 -5.20
N LEU A 85 -6.38 -27.01 -4.63
CA LEU A 85 -6.12 -26.69 -3.23
C LEU A 85 -6.81 -27.66 -2.27
N ALA A 86 -8.06 -28.05 -2.58
CA ALA A 86 -8.74 -29.10 -1.83
C ALA A 86 -7.99 -30.44 -1.94
N ASN A 87 -7.48 -30.81 -3.12
CA ASN A 87 -6.68 -32.02 -3.29
C ASN A 87 -5.39 -31.99 -2.47
N VAL A 88 -4.71 -30.84 -2.37
CA VAL A 88 -3.55 -30.66 -1.48
C VAL A 88 -3.93 -30.91 -0.02
N GLY A 89 -5.03 -30.30 0.46
CA GLY A 89 -5.51 -30.56 1.82
C GLY A 89 -5.97 -32.02 2.04
N LEU A 90 -6.49 -32.68 1.01
CA LEU A 90 -6.84 -34.10 1.08
C LEU A 90 -5.61 -34.99 1.26
N MET A 91 -4.50 -34.69 0.57
CA MET A 91 -3.23 -35.39 0.73
C MET A 91 -2.66 -35.20 2.14
N GLU A 92 -2.65 -33.96 2.66
CA GLU A 92 -2.23 -33.67 4.04
C GLU A 92 -3.09 -34.41 5.08
N ALA A 93 -4.40 -34.53 4.82
CA ALA A 93 -5.28 -35.32 5.68
C ALA A 93 -4.88 -36.79 5.70
N ALA A 94 -4.54 -37.37 4.55
CA ALA A 94 -4.18 -38.78 4.44
C ALA A 94 -2.84 -39.11 5.11
N GLU A 95 -1.90 -38.16 5.19
CA GLU A 95 -0.65 -38.33 5.94
C GLU A 95 -0.88 -38.50 7.44
N ARG A 96 -1.89 -37.82 8.00
CA ARG A 96 -2.12 -37.75 9.45
C ARG A 96 -3.41 -38.44 9.89
N PHE A 97 -3.96 -39.30 9.03
CA PHE A 97 -5.26 -39.93 9.28
C PHE A 97 -5.13 -41.13 10.24
N ASP A 98 -6.08 -41.21 11.18
CA ASP A 98 -6.21 -42.33 12.11
C ASP A 98 -7.61 -42.95 11.98
N TYR A 99 -7.65 -44.16 11.41
CA TYR A 99 -8.88 -44.90 11.08
C TYR A 99 -9.70 -45.31 12.31
N ARG A 100 -9.09 -45.29 13.51
CA ARG A 100 -9.75 -45.70 14.76
C ARG A 100 -10.65 -44.60 15.32
N LYS A 101 -10.40 -43.34 14.93
CA LYS A 101 -11.07 -42.16 15.52
C LYS A 101 -12.28 -41.70 14.73
N ALA A 102 -12.20 -41.66 13.41
CA ALA A 102 -13.26 -41.11 12.56
C ALA A 102 -13.21 -41.65 11.14
N ARG A 103 -14.28 -41.43 10.37
CA ARG A 103 -14.29 -41.60 8.91
C ARG A 103 -13.36 -40.59 8.25
N PHE A 104 -12.64 -41.02 7.21
CA PHE A 104 -11.65 -40.18 6.52
C PHE A 104 -12.28 -38.89 5.98
N ALA A 105 -13.44 -38.98 5.33
CA ALA A 105 -14.14 -37.82 4.79
C ALA A 105 -14.50 -36.75 5.85
N THR A 106 -14.73 -37.14 7.10
CA THR A 106 -14.98 -36.20 8.20
C THR A 106 -13.72 -35.45 8.59
N TYR A 107 -12.60 -36.17 8.70
CA TYR A 107 -11.30 -35.58 9.03
C TYR A 107 -10.76 -34.71 7.90
N ALA A 108 -10.87 -35.18 6.64
CA ALA A 108 -10.38 -34.50 5.46
C ALA A 108 -11.03 -33.12 5.25
N LYS A 109 -12.30 -32.92 5.64
CA LYS A 109 -12.96 -31.60 5.53
C LYS A 109 -12.18 -30.48 6.19
N TRP A 110 -11.58 -30.73 7.36
CA TRP A 110 -10.79 -29.73 8.07
C TRP A 110 -9.56 -29.32 7.29
N TRP A 111 -8.78 -30.29 6.80
CA TRP A 111 -7.57 -30.05 6.02
C TRP A 111 -7.85 -29.39 4.68
N MET A 112 -8.86 -29.89 3.94
CA MET A 112 -9.30 -29.27 2.69
C MET A 112 -9.72 -27.81 2.91
N ARG A 113 -10.54 -27.54 3.93
CA ARG A 113 -10.97 -26.17 4.26
C ARG A 113 -9.79 -25.29 4.63
N SER A 114 -8.84 -25.80 5.41
CA SER A 114 -7.64 -25.08 5.84
C SER A 114 -6.80 -24.66 4.63
N SER A 115 -6.45 -25.62 3.77
CA SER A 115 -5.65 -25.37 2.56
C SER A 115 -6.30 -24.35 1.62
N MET A 116 -7.60 -24.52 1.34
CA MET A 116 -8.36 -23.56 0.52
C MET A 116 -8.44 -22.17 1.16
N THR A 117 -8.64 -22.08 2.49
CA THR A 117 -8.71 -20.79 3.20
C THR A 117 -7.35 -20.09 3.17
N HIS A 118 -6.27 -20.82 3.42
CA HIS A 118 -4.90 -20.28 3.38
C HIS A 118 -4.53 -19.74 2.00
N ALA A 119 -4.94 -20.43 0.93
CA ALA A 119 -4.71 -19.93 -0.42
C ALA A 119 -5.47 -18.64 -0.71
N LEU A 120 -6.74 -18.53 -0.31
CA LEU A 120 -7.53 -17.30 -0.43
C LEU A 120 -6.92 -16.11 0.32
N GLU A 121 -6.10 -16.37 1.33
CA GLU A 121 -5.39 -15.33 2.07
C GLU A 121 -4.15 -14.87 1.30
N LYS A 122 -3.46 -15.79 0.62
CA LYS A 122 -2.25 -15.50 -0.17
C LYS A 122 -2.54 -14.82 -1.51
N THR A 123 -3.69 -15.05 -2.12
CA THR A 123 -4.02 -14.47 -3.44
C THR A 123 -4.42 -13.00 -3.40
N ARG A 124 -4.62 -12.42 -2.20
CA ARG A 124 -4.89 -11.00 -2.06
C ARG A 124 -3.64 -10.19 -2.40
N LEU A 125 -3.77 -9.26 -3.33
CA LEU A 125 -2.70 -8.30 -3.69
C LEU A 125 -2.24 -7.49 -2.47
N ILE A 126 -3.18 -7.05 -1.63
CA ILE A 126 -2.89 -6.38 -0.35
C ILE A 126 -3.24 -7.33 0.79
N GLN A 127 -2.22 -7.78 1.51
CA GLN A 127 -2.38 -8.70 2.63
C GLN A 127 -2.61 -7.94 3.94
N ALA A 128 -3.70 -8.26 4.62
CA ALA A 128 -3.97 -7.76 5.96
C ALA A 128 -3.32 -8.69 7.02
N PRO A 129 -2.66 -8.12 8.05
CA PRO A 129 -2.19 -8.87 9.20
C PRO A 129 -3.30 -9.71 9.87
N ALA A 130 -2.93 -10.84 10.47
CA ALA A 130 -3.89 -11.79 11.07
C ALA A 130 -4.80 -11.13 12.12
N ASN A 131 -4.23 -10.30 12.99
CA ASN A 131 -4.96 -9.56 14.04
C ASN A 131 -6.01 -8.57 13.50
N ILE A 132 -5.83 -8.03 12.28
CA ILE A 132 -6.83 -7.16 11.63
C ILE A 132 -7.87 -8.00 10.90
N ARG A 133 -7.47 -9.14 10.34
CA ARG A 133 -8.36 -10.07 9.65
C ARG A 133 -9.41 -10.68 10.57
N ASP A 134 -9.01 -11.05 11.79
CA ASP A 134 -9.94 -11.54 12.80
C ASP A 134 -11.00 -10.48 13.13
N VAL A 135 -10.58 -9.21 13.27
CA VAL A 135 -11.49 -8.08 13.48
C VAL A 135 -12.45 -7.93 12.28
N ILE A 136 -11.96 -8.02 11.05
CA ILE A 136 -12.79 -7.99 9.83
C ILE A 136 -13.85 -9.09 9.83
N ILE A 137 -13.52 -10.30 10.27
CA ILE A 137 -14.48 -11.42 10.36
C ILE A 137 -15.58 -11.10 11.37
N HIS A 138 -15.22 -10.58 12.54
CA HIS A 138 -16.18 -10.18 13.58
C HIS A 138 -17.06 -9.02 13.13
N ILE A 139 -16.47 -7.98 12.50
CA ILE A 139 -17.20 -6.86 11.91
C ILE A 139 -18.22 -7.36 10.88
N ASN A 140 -17.83 -8.24 9.96
CA ASN A 140 -18.76 -8.77 8.96
C ASN A 140 -19.94 -9.53 9.61
N ARG A 141 -19.68 -10.36 10.62
CA ARG A 141 -20.75 -11.08 11.34
C ARG A 141 -21.67 -10.14 12.10
N ALA A 142 -21.10 -9.20 12.85
CA ALA A 142 -21.85 -8.20 13.62
C ALA A 142 -22.68 -7.30 12.69
N SER A 143 -22.11 -6.87 11.57
CA SER A 143 -22.78 -6.04 10.57
C SER A 143 -23.98 -6.74 9.93
N HIS A 144 -23.86 -8.00 9.53
CA HIS A 144 -25.01 -8.75 9.00
C HIS A 144 -26.12 -8.89 10.04
N GLY A 145 -25.76 -9.22 11.30
CA GLY A 145 -26.72 -9.29 12.39
C GLY A 145 -27.40 -7.96 12.69
N PHE A 146 -26.66 -6.85 12.56
CA PHE A 146 -27.18 -5.50 12.78
C PHE A 146 -28.14 -5.06 11.68
N VAL A 147 -27.77 -5.25 10.41
CA VAL A 147 -28.61 -4.92 9.26
C VAL A 147 -29.95 -5.65 9.35
N ASN A 148 -29.94 -6.94 9.72
CA ASN A 148 -31.18 -7.71 9.89
C ASN A 148 -32.10 -7.17 10.98
N ARG A 149 -31.57 -6.54 12.04
CA ARG A 149 -32.38 -6.03 13.16
C ARG A 149 -32.83 -4.59 12.99
N HIS A 150 -31.97 -3.75 12.41
CA HIS A 150 -32.17 -2.29 12.37
C HIS A 150 -32.43 -1.75 10.96
N ASN A 151 -32.38 -2.62 9.94
CA ASN A 151 -32.58 -2.27 8.53
C ASN A 151 -31.72 -1.10 8.03
N ARG A 152 -30.54 -0.93 8.63
CA ARG A 152 -29.52 0.08 8.26
C ARG A 152 -28.11 -0.44 8.53
N LEU A 153 -27.11 0.25 7.97
CA LEU A 153 -25.71 -0.03 8.26
C LEU A 153 -25.32 0.44 9.69
N PRO A 154 -24.47 -0.31 10.39
CA PRO A 154 -23.99 0.07 11.72
C PRO A 154 -22.89 1.14 11.63
N THR A 155 -22.77 1.96 12.68
CA THR A 155 -21.64 2.89 12.86
C THR A 155 -20.41 2.18 13.44
N ALA A 156 -19.24 2.82 13.38
CA ALA A 156 -18.02 2.26 13.98
C ALA A 156 -18.16 2.02 15.49
N GLN A 157 -18.85 2.93 16.20
CA GLN A 157 -19.12 2.81 17.63
C GLN A 157 -20.06 1.63 17.95
N GLU A 158 -21.09 1.43 17.13
CA GLU A 158 -22.03 0.31 17.29
C GLU A 158 -21.34 -1.04 17.02
N LEU A 159 -20.44 -1.07 16.05
CA LEU A 159 -19.59 -2.23 15.81
C LEU A 159 -18.61 -2.47 16.97
N ALA A 160 -18.06 -1.42 17.57
CA ALA A 160 -17.19 -1.52 18.75
C ALA A 160 -17.93 -2.14 19.93
N ALA A 161 -19.11 -1.62 20.24
CA ALA A 161 -19.97 -2.15 21.31
C ALA A 161 -20.37 -3.62 21.05
N ALA A 162 -20.66 -3.99 19.79
CA ALA A 162 -21.07 -5.35 19.45
C ALA A 162 -19.92 -6.37 19.41
N THR A 163 -18.69 -5.94 19.11
CA THR A 163 -17.54 -6.84 18.90
C THR A 163 -16.53 -6.82 20.04
N GLY A 164 -16.56 -5.81 20.91
CA GLY A 164 -15.63 -5.65 22.03
C GLY A 164 -14.24 -5.11 21.65
N TYR A 165 -14.03 -4.71 20.39
CA TYR A 165 -12.79 -4.07 19.95
C TYR A 165 -12.84 -2.55 20.12
N SER A 166 -11.69 -1.92 20.33
CA SER A 166 -11.54 -0.46 20.33
C SER A 166 -11.95 0.15 18.98
N GLU A 167 -12.57 1.34 19.00
CA GLU A 167 -12.99 2.06 17.79
C GLU A 167 -11.86 2.23 16.77
N GLY A 168 -10.66 2.64 17.20
CA GLY A 168 -9.52 2.81 16.28
C GLY A 168 -9.14 1.53 15.50
N ARG A 169 -9.22 0.36 16.15
CA ARG A 169 -8.98 -0.93 15.45
C ARG A 169 -10.08 -1.26 14.45
N ILE A 170 -11.32 -0.88 14.75
CA ILE A 170 -12.44 -1.05 13.83
C ILE A 170 -12.30 -0.10 12.64
N GLU A 171 -11.88 1.14 12.86
CA GLU A 171 -11.61 2.09 11.79
C GLU A 171 -10.51 1.60 10.85
N THR A 172 -9.39 1.10 11.39
CA THR A 172 -8.33 0.49 10.57
C THR A 172 -8.86 -0.70 9.76
N ALA A 173 -9.65 -1.57 10.39
CA ALA A 173 -10.25 -2.72 9.70
C ALA A 173 -11.25 -2.29 8.60
N LEU A 174 -12.04 -1.24 8.86
CA LEU A 174 -12.97 -0.67 7.88
C LEU A 174 -12.23 0.03 6.73
N GLN A 175 -11.10 0.68 6.99
CA GLN A 175 -10.25 1.24 5.93
C GLN A 175 -9.77 0.14 4.98
N VAL A 176 -9.25 -0.97 5.52
CA VAL A 176 -8.83 -2.13 4.71
C VAL A 176 -9.99 -2.70 3.89
N LEU A 177 -11.21 -2.75 4.45
CA LEU A 177 -12.40 -3.19 3.72
C LEU A 177 -12.85 -2.21 2.62
N ARG A 178 -12.54 -0.92 2.78
CA ARG A 178 -12.87 0.13 1.81
C ARG A 178 -11.83 0.25 0.69
N THR A 179 -10.62 -0.26 0.88
CA THR A 179 -9.58 -0.29 -0.15
C THR A 179 -10.07 -1.08 -1.36
N LYS A 180 -10.43 -0.37 -2.42
CA LYS A 180 -10.72 -0.95 -3.73
C LYS A 180 -9.43 -0.94 -4.54
N ILE A 181 -9.06 -2.08 -5.08
CA ILE A 181 -7.94 -2.20 -6.00
C ILE A 181 -8.51 -2.05 -7.41
N ALA A 182 -7.99 -1.10 -8.17
CA ALA A 182 -8.29 -0.92 -9.58
C ALA A 182 -7.07 -1.30 -10.40
N HIS A 183 -7.29 -1.83 -11.61
CA HIS A 183 -6.21 -2.12 -12.54
C HIS A 183 -5.85 -0.84 -13.31
N PHE A 184 -4.56 -0.59 -13.57
CA PHE A 184 -4.14 0.59 -14.33
C PHE A 184 -4.73 0.58 -15.74
N ASP A 185 -4.70 -0.56 -16.43
CA ASP A 185 -5.28 -0.75 -17.77
C ASP A 185 -6.82 -0.73 -17.82
N GLN A 186 -7.50 -0.55 -16.68
CA GLN A 186 -8.96 -0.49 -16.70
C GLN A 186 -9.40 0.77 -17.46
N PRO A 187 -10.30 0.65 -18.45
CA PRO A 187 -10.75 1.81 -19.22
C PRO A 187 -11.52 2.78 -18.32
N MET A 188 -11.39 4.07 -18.61
CA MET A 188 -12.11 5.10 -17.87
C MET A 188 -13.63 4.99 -18.07
N PRO A 189 -14.43 4.86 -16.99
CA PRO A 189 -15.88 4.77 -17.12
C PRO A 189 -16.46 6.07 -17.67
N GLY A 190 -17.17 5.99 -18.80
CA GLY A 190 -17.90 7.11 -19.41
C GLY A 190 -17.18 7.81 -20.57
N ARG A 191 -16.05 7.29 -21.06
CA ARG A 191 -15.49 7.70 -22.36
C ARG A 191 -15.69 6.61 -23.41
N GLU A 192 -16.08 7.04 -24.62
CA GLU A 192 -16.41 6.16 -25.75
C GLU A 192 -15.17 5.62 -26.49
N GLU A 193 -14.02 6.27 -26.33
CA GLU A 193 -12.76 5.81 -26.92
C GLU A 193 -12.03 4.88 -25.95
N GLU A 194 -11.72 3.66 -26.40
CA GLU A 194 -10.92 2.63 -25.71
C GLU A 194 -9.45 3.06 -25.44
N SER A 195 -9.10 4.34 -25.60
CA SER A 195 -7.71 4.82 -25.63
C SER A 195 -7.15 5.25 -24.28
N GLU A 196 -7.98 5.72 -23.34
CA GLU A 196 -7.49 6.21 -22.04
C GLU A 196 -7.76 5.21 -20.91
N SER A 197 -6.67 4.70 -20.34
CA SER A 197 -6.68 3.86 -19.16
C SER A 197 -6.71 4.69 -17.88
N LEU A 198 -7.11 4.09 -16.75
CA LEU A 198 -6.97 4.73 -15.43
C LEU A 198 -5.53 5.15 -15.16
N GLY A 199 -4.54 4.41 -15.65
CA GLY A 199 -3.12 4.72 -15.48
C GLY A 199 -2.71 6.04 -16.13
N ASP A 200 -3.26 6.36 -17.30
CA ASP A 200 -2.94 7.60 -18.02
C ASP A 200 -3.42 8.86 -17.29
N THR A 201 -4.37 8.72 -16.35
CA THR A 201 -4.90 9.83 -15.56
C THR A 201 -4.05 10.17 -14.33
N ILE A 202 -3.13 9.28 -13.96
CA ILE A 202 -2.30 9.46 -12.75
C ILE A 202 -1.12 10.35 -13.12
N ALA A 203 -1.13 11.57 -12.60
CA ALA A 203 -0.04 12.50 -12.77
C ALA A 203 1.24 11.95 -12.11
N ASP A 204 2.32 11.91 -12.89
CA ASP A 204 3.65 11.73 -12.35
C ASP A 204 4.11 13.06 -11.75
N ASN A 205 4.30 13.08 -10.43
CA ASN A 205 4.78 14.25 -9.71
C ASN A 205 6.32 14.26 -9.58
N SER A 206 7.02 13.27 -10.15
CA SER A 206 8.47 13.29 -10.23
C SER A 206 8.94 14.34 -11.24
N LEU A 207 10.04 15.02 -10.91
CA LEU A 207 10.70 15.92 -11.84
C LEU A 207 11.44 15.07 -12.86
N THR A 208 11.32 15.42 -14.14
CA THR A 208 12.13 14.79 -15.17
C THR A 208 13.62 15.11 -14.95
N ALA A 209 14.52 14.31 -15.53
CA ALA A 209 15.96 14.56 -15.45
C ALA A 209 16.35 15.97 -15.95
N GLU A 210 15.65 16.50 -16.96
CA GLU A 210 15.82 17.87 -17.45
C GLU A 210 15.38 18.89 -16.41
N GLN A 211 14.21 18.70 -15.79
CA GLN A 211 13.69 19.58 -14.74
C GLN A 211 14.59 19.57 -13.49
N LEU A 212 15.16 18.42 -13.12
CA LEU A 212 16.13 18.32 -12.04
C LEU A 212 17.42 19.07 -12.35
N LEU A 213 17.93 18.97 -13.57
CA LEU A 213 19.11 19.70 -14.00
C LEU A 213 18.86 21.21 -14.00
N MET A 214 17.70 21.65 -14.49
CA MET A 214 17.28 23.05 -14.46
C MET A 214 17.14 23.56 -13.03
N ALA A 215 16.49 22.80 -12.14
CA ALA A 215 16.35 23.15 -10.73
C ALA A 215 17.71 23.29 -10.03
N ARG A 216 18.66 22.40 -10.31
CA ARG A 216 20.03 22.49 -9.79
C ARG A 216 20.78 23.71 -10.33
N ASP A 217 20.67 24.00 -11.63
CA ASP A 217 21.31 25.17 -12.24
C ASP A 217 20.70 26.48 -11.71
N GLU A 218 19.38 26.55 -11.56
CA GLU A 218 18.69 27.68 -10.94
C GLU A 218 19.10 27.87 -9.48
N MET A 219 19.18 26.79 -8.71
CA MET A 219 19.66 26.84 -7.33
C MET A 219 21.10 27.35 -7.28
N GLN A 220 21.99 26.85 -8.14
CA GLN A 220 23.37 27.31 -8.22
C GLN A 220 23.46 28.80 -8.60
N LYS A 221 22.64 29.26 -9.54
CA LYS A 221 22.54 30.69 -9.91
C LYS A 221 22.09 31.55 -8.74
N ALA A 222 21.07 31.12 -7.99
CA ALA A 222 20.59 31.82 -6.80
C ALA A 222 21.68 31.91 -5.72
N ARG A 223 22.42 30.82 -5.47
CA ARG A 223 23.58 30.81 -4.56
C ARG A 223 24.69 31.78 -5.01
N LEU A 224 25.01 31.80 -6.30
CA LEU A 224 26.00 32.73 -6.86
C LEU A 224 25.54 34.19 -6.74
N HIS A 225 24.24 34.46 -6.90
CA HIS A 225 23.67 35.79 -6.75
C HIS A 225 23.77 36.28 -5.29
N ILE A 226 23.46 35.42 -4.31
CA ILE A 226 23.69 35.69 -2.88
C ILE A 226 25.16 36.05 -2.62
N GLN A 227 26.09 35.25 -3.14
CA GLN A 227 27.53 35.53 -3.01
C GLN A 227 27.97 36.84 -3.68
N ASP A 228 27.37 37.22 -4.80
CA ASP A 228 27.65 38.51 -5.45
C ASP A 228 27.12 39.69 -4.63
N ILE A 229 25.92 39.58 -4.05
CA ILE A 229 25.36 40.59 -3.14
C ILE A 229 26.30 40.79 -1.94
N MET A 230 26.75 39.69 -1.32
CA MET A 230 27.68 39.74 -0.18
C MET A 230 29.02 40.37 -0.56
N ARG A 231 29.59 40.00 -1.72
CA ARG A 231 30.85 40.60 -2.22
C ARG A 231 30.73 42.09 -2.51
N ARG A 232 29.63 42.54 -3.12
CA ARG A 232 29.39 43.96 -3.38
C ARG A 232 29.22 44.75 -2.08
N LEU A 233 28.54 44.17 -1.10
CA LEU A 233 28.40 44.77 0.21
C LEU A 233 29.78 45.00 0.83
N GLU A 234 30.65 43.98 0.86
CA GLU A 234 32.00 44.10 1.43
C GLU A 234 32.88 45.11 0.68
N LYS A 235 32.68 45.27 -0.63
CA LYS A 235 33.46 46.20 -1.47
C LYS A 235 33.04 47.66 -1.33
N TYR A 236 31.75 47.94 -1.17
CA TYR A 236 31.20 49.30 -1.28
C TYR A 236 30.63 49.85 0.03
N ALA A 237 30.36 49.01 1.03
CA ALA A 237 29.79 49.41 2.31
C ALA A 237 30.87 49.60 3.39
N THR A 238 30.54 50.35 4.44
CA THR A 238 31.43 50.53 5.59
C THR A 238 31.43 49.32 6.52
N LEU A 239 32.47 49.17 7.36
CA LEU A 239 32.56 48.09 8.36
C LEU A 239 31.32 48.00 9.26
N ALA A 240 30.75 49.15 9.65
CA ALA A 240 29.51 49.21 10.44
C ALA A 240 28.28 48.70 9.67
N GLN A 241 28.22 48.97 8.37
CA GLN A 241 27.13 48.50 7.50
C GLN A 241 27.24 46.99 7.24
N VAL A 242 28.44 46.48 6.96
CA VAL A 242 28.70 45.04 6.74
C VAL A 242 28.39 44.24 7.99
N SER A 243 28.83 44.70 9.17
CA SER A 243 28.56 44.01 10.45
C SER A 243 27.07 44.00 10.78
N ALA A 244 26.36 45.12 10.61
CA ALA A 244 24.91 45.18 10.79
C ALA A 244 24.17 44.24 9.83
N PHE A 245 24.59 44.18 8.57
CA PHE A 245 23.99 43.32 7.55
C PHE A 245 24.23 41.84 7.85
N LYS A 246 25.47 41.43 8.15
CA LYS A 246 25.81 40.04 8.53
C LYS A 246 25.14 39.60 9.82
N ALA A 247 24.90 40.53 10.75
CA ALA A 247 24.17 40.24 11.98
C ALA A 247 22.68 39.95 11.73
N VAL A 248 22.06 40.59 10.73
CA VAL A 248 20.65 40.36 10.36
C VAL A 248 20.48 39.15 9.46
N TYR A 249 21.31 39.01 8.43
CA TYR A 249 21.14 38.02 7.35
C TYR A 249 22.10 36.82 7.45
N GLY A 250 22.99 36.80 8.43
CA GLY A 250 24.04 35.80 8.59
C GLY A 250 25.34 36.16 7.86
N PRO A 251 26.47 35.52 8.24
CA PRO A 251 27.80 35.83 7.70
C PRO A 251 27.92 35.58 6.19
N ASP A 252 27.21 34.57 5.67
CA ASP A 252 27.21 34.17 4.25
C ASP A 252 25.86 34.44 3.55
N GLY A 253 24.91 35.10 4.23
CA GLY A 253 23.55 35.32 3.72
C GLY A 253 22.57 34.16 3.94
N TYR A 254 23.02 33.05 4.55
CA TYR A 254 22.22 31.87 4.88
C TYR A 254 21.84 31.77 6.38
N GLY A 255 21.94 32.87 7.13
CA GLY A 255 21.61 32.84 8.56
C GLY A 255 20.11 32.98 8.84
N ASP A 256 19.69 32.44 9.98
CA ASP A 256 18.39 32.77 10.57
C ASP A 256 18.30 34.28 10.77
N ARG A 257 17.17 34.87 10.33
CA ARG A 257 16.99 36.30 10.44
C ARG A 257 16.82 36.69 11.90
N LYS A 258 17.84 37.34 12.44
CA LYS A 258 17.75 37.96 13.77
C LYS A 258 16.87 39.17 13.71
N SER A 259 16.08 39.38 14.77
CA SER A 259 15.24 40.56 14.85
C SER A 259 16.10 41.82 14.91
N ILE A 260 15.64 42.94 14.34
CA ILE A 260 16.37 44.23 14.41
C ILE A 260 16.64 44.62 15.88
N VAL A 261 15.77 44.20 16.80
CA VAL A 261 15.92 44.43 18.25
C VAL A 261 17.09 43.63 18.83
N GLU A 262 17.19 42.34 18.50
CA GLU A 262 18.33 41.50 18.90
C GLU A 262 19.65 42.00 18.32
N VAL A 263 19.65 42.43 17.06
CA VAL A 263 20.85 42.98 16.40
C VAL A 263 21.26 44.31 17.03
N ALA A 264 20.31 45.17 17.38
CA ALA A 264 20.57 46.41 18.10
C ALA A 264 21.24 46.15 19.47
N ALA A 265 20.75 45.15 20.22
CA ALA A 265 21.37 44.73 21.48
C ALA A 265 22.77 44.15 21.28
N THR A 266 22.98 43.35 20.23
CA THR A 266 24.28 42.70 19.93
C THR A 266 25.35 43.71 19.51
N LEU A 267 24.97 44.74 18.73
CA LEU A 267 25.90 45.75 18.20
C LEU A 267 26.03 46.99 19.10
N GLY A 268 25.29 47.06 20.21
CA GLY A 268 25.28 48.24 21.09
C GLY A 268 24.70 49.50 20.42
N MET A 269 23.78 49.34 19.46
CA MET A 269 23.18 50.43 18.70
C MET A 269 21.70 50.62 19.04
N SER A 270 21.13 51.80 18.79
CA SER A 270 19.68 51.98 18.86
C SER A 270 18.99 51.27 17.69
N LYS A 271 17.75 50.82 17.88
CA LYS A 271 16.93 50.19 16.81
C LYS A 271 16.87 51.05 15.54
N GLN A 272 16.73 52.36 15.71
CA GLN A 272 16.65 53.33 14.62
C GLN A 272 18.00 53.46 13.87
N ASN A 273 19.12 53.42 14.61
CA ASN A 273 20.45 53.42 14.00
C ASN A 273 20.68 52.16 13.17
N VAL A 274 20.33 50.97 13.68
CA VAL A 274 20.45 49.71 12.92
C VAL A 274 19.67 49.79 11.60
N GLN A 275 18.43 50.29 11.64
CA GLN A 275 17.60 50.48 10.44
C GLN A 275 18.24 51.47 9.44
N GLN A 276 18.84 52.56 9.91
CA GLN A 276 19.54 53.51 9.05
C GLN A 276 20.79 52.91 8.41
N THR A 277 21.61 52.16 9.17
CA THR A 277 22.78 51.45 8.62
C THR A 277 22.38 50.41 7.59
N LEU A 278 21.32 49.62 7.83
CA LEU A 278 20.81 48.66 6.85
C LEU A 278 20.29 49.35 5.60
N LYS A 279 19.58 50.47 5.74
CA LYS A 279 19.12 51.26 4.59
C LYS A 279 20.29 51.81 3.77
N ALA A 280 21.34 52.27 4.43
CA ALA A 280 22.56 52.72 3.75
C ALA A 280 23.28 51.56 3.04
N ALA A 281 23.38 50.39 3.68
CA ALA A 281 23.94 49.18 3.09
C ALA A 281 23.20 48.76 1.80
N TRP A 282 21.87 48.70 1.86
CA TRP A 282 21.04 48.41 0.69
C TRP A 282 21.13 49.47 -0.41
N THR A 283 21.39 50.73 -0.05
CA THR A 283 21.61 51.80 -1.03
C THR A 283 22.90 51.58 -1.83
N HIS A 284 23.98 51.10 -1.19
CA HIS A 284 25.21 50.69 -1.90
C HIS A 284 24.98 49.50 -2.85
N LEU A 285 24.06 48.61 -2.49
CA LEU A 285 23.60 47.49 -3.32
C LEU A 285 22.58 47.90 -4.40
N ARG A 286 22.29 49.20 -4.54
CA ARG A 286 21.29 49.77 -5.48
C ARG A 286 19.86 49.26 -5.28
N TYR A 287 19.54 48.77 -4.08
CA TYR A 287 18.17 48.40 -3.70
C TYR A 287 17.52 49.54 -2.90
N ARG A 288 16.34 49.99 -3.34
CA ARG A 288 15.57 51.07 -2.68
C ARG A 288 14.19 50.61 -2.18
N GLY A 289 13.94 49.31 -2.11
CA GLY A 289 12.67 48.75 -1.65
C GLY A 289 12.51 48.72 -0.13
N PRO A 290 11.35 48.26 0.38
CA PRO A 290 11.09 48.12 1.80
C PRO A 290 11.99 47.04 2.43
N ILE A 291 12.70 47.41 3.50
CA ILE A 291 13.64 46.55 4.22
C ILE A 291 12.93 45.96 5.44
N GLY A 292 13.05 44.64 5.65
CA GLY A 292 12.57 43.96 6.87
C GLY A 292 11.25 43.19 6.75
N TRP A 293 10.58 43.21 5.58
CA TRP A 293 9.33 42.47 5.33
C TRP A 293 9.52 41.25 4.42
N GLY A 294 10.74 40.70 4.33
CA GLY A 294 11.04 39.59 3.41
C GLY A 294 11.01 39.92 1.92
N GLN A 295 10.83 41.19 1.57
CA GLN A 295 10.76 41.66 0.18
C GLN A 295 12.15 41.97 -0.43
N ASP A 296 13.22 41.82 0.35
CA ASP A 296 14.58 42.12 -0.09
C ASP A 296 15.16 41.04 -1.03
N PRO A 297 16.05 41.40 -1.97
CA PRO A 297 16.57 40.47 -2.97
C PRO A 297 17.28 39.27 -2.37
N LEU A 298 17.99 39.45 -1.25
CA LEU A 298 18.71 38.37 -0.58
C LEU A 298 17.75 37.33 -0.02
N THR A 299 16.65 37.79 0.62
CA THR A 299 15.58 36.91 1.07
C THR A 299 14.99 36.10 -0.06
N LYS A 300 14.65 36.76 -1.18
CA LYS A 300 13.98 36.09 -2.29
C LYS A 300 14.85 34.99 -2.89
N GLU A 301 16.14 35.25 -3.05
CA GLU A 301 17.07 34.23 -3.51
C GLU A 301 17.26 33.11 -2.48
N ARG A 302 17.21 33.42 -1.18
CA ARG A 302 17.29 32.41 -0.12
C ARG A 302 16.07 31.49 -0.10
N GLU A 303 14.87 32.07 -0.12
CA GLU A 303 13.60 31.32 -0.22
C GLU A 303 13.55 30.48 -1.49
N ARG A 304 14.09 31.00 -2.60
CA ARG A 304 14.23 30.24 -3.85
C ARG A 304 15.17 29.05 -3.70
N VAL A 305 16.31 29.21 -3.01
CA VAL A 305 17.24 28.10 -2.73
C VAL A 305 16.58 27.07 -1.81
N GLU A 306 15.95 27.48 -0.71
CA GLU A 306 15.25 26.59 0.23
C GLU A 306 14.13 25.79 -0.46
N MET A 307 13.34 26.45 -1.32
CA MET A 307 12.30 25.81 -2.12
C MET A 307 12.88 24.75 -3.08
N LEU A 308 13.95 25.10 -3.81
CA LEU A 308 14.60 24.19 -4.75
C LEU A 308 15.31 23.04 -4.03
N GLU A 309 15.90 23.27 -2.86
CA GLU A 309 16.47 22.22 -2.01
C GLU A 309 15.40 21.25 -1.54
N SER A 310 14.26 21.74 -1.04
CA SER A 310 13.13 20.87 -0.64
C SER A 310 12.58 20.04 -1.80
N LEU A 311 12.54 20.60 -3.01
CA LEU A 311 12.12 19.87 -4.21
C LEU A 311 13.12 18.77 -4.58
N LEU A 312 14.42 19.03 -4.46
CA LEU A 312 15.48 18.07 -4.76
C LEU A 312 15.62 16.97 -3.68
N GLU A 313 15.37 17.29 -2.40
CA GLU A 313 15.43 16.34 -1.29
C GLU A 313 14.19 15.42 -1.25
N GLY A 314 13.03 15.90 -1.70
CA GLY A 314 11.79 15.13 -1.79
C GLY A 314 11.89 13.90 -2.70
N GLU A 315 12.82 13.88 -3.65
CA GLU A 315 13.09 12.71 -4.52
C GLU A 315 14.13 11.73 -3.98
N SER A 316 14.90 12.10 -2.95
CA SER A 316 15.89 11.18 -2.35
C SER A 316 15.29 10.22 -1.31
N LYS A 317 13.97 10.26 -1.06
CA LYS A 317 13.24 9.37 -0.14
C LYS A 317 12.22 8.54 -0.88
#